data_AF-A0A3D0MYX1-F1
#
_entry.id   AF-A0A3D0MYX1-F1
#
_cell.length_a   1.000
_cell.length_b   1.000
_cell.length_c   1.000
_cell.angle_alpha   90.00
_cell.angle_beta   90.00
_cell.angle_gamma   90.00
#
_symmetry.space_group_name_H-M   'P 1'
#
loop_
_entity.id
_entity.type
_entity.pdbx_description
1 polymer ?
#
loop_
_entity_poly.entity_id
_entity_poly.type
_entity_poly.pdbx_seq_one_letter_code
_entity_poly.pdbx_strand_id
1 'polypeptide(L)'
;MNKENNTNENKKQEYGMNYLNKKILVFDLEVAPYDFETDYSEEEKQYLTKFAKNDEEMKAAVENLVFTPFTSQLVAIGMLQMEFRKPEKEISAKSFEDLKNQLDDSGQEYELKQIMGCVLINTGENENENSEIKPERENVKYITSDEKTLIENFWNYISKNKYNLFITFNGREFDCPYIMLRSMIHNVKPSYNLMRGNDFNIKDYHVDLMKEMTFNKHSPTGARRKFSLDWYCKKLGIESPKSHGVTGDMVGEMFKQKKYKEIADYCYEDVIATGNLFEKWNKILNIK
;
A
#
# COMPACT_ATOMS: atom_id res chain seq x y z
N MET A 1 -9.36 -54.55 26.59
CA MET A 1 -10.20 -53.38 26.23
C MET A 1 -9.42 -52.13 26.60
N ASN A 2 -8.59 -51.64 25.67
CA ASN A 2 -7.76 -50.47 25.87
C ASN A 2 -8.47 -49.23 25.33
N LYS A 3 -8.27 -48.14 26.07
CA LYS A 3 -8.85 -46.81 25.94
C LYS A 3 -8.71 -46.24 24.53
N GLU A 4 -9.83 -46.07 23.83
CA GLU A 4 -10.02 -45.00 22.86
C GLU A 4 -10.82 -43.91 23.57
N ASN A 5 -10.16 -42.81 23.93
CA ASN A 5 -10.83 -41.57 24.31
C ASN A 5 -10.18 -40.43 23.53
N ASN A 6 -10.87 -40.05 22.47
CA ASN A 6 -10.95 -38.72 21.85
C ASN A 6 -9.88 -37.70 22.27
N THR A 7 -8.84 -37.56 21.46
CA THR A 7 -7.99 -36.36 21.38
C THR A 7 -8.29 -35.57 20.10
N ASN A 8 -9.57 -35.28 19.88
CA ASN A 8 -10.04 -34.54 18.69
C ASN A 8 -10.82 -33.26 19.01
N GLU A 9 -10.58 -32.65 20.17
CA GLU A 9 -11.10 -31.31 20.48
C GLU A 9 -9.92 -30.40 20.90
N ASN A 10 -9.86 -29.22 20.27
CA ASN A 10 -8.90 -28.11 20.50
C ASN A 10 -7.60 -28.05 19.67
N LYS A 11 -7.67 -28.35 18.37
CA LYS A 11 -6.90 -27.55 17.38
C LYS A 11 -7.83 -26.52 16.75
N LYS A 12 -8.18 -25.47 17.50
CA LYS A 12 -8.67 -24.22 16.88
C LYS A 12 -7.56 -23.78 15.93
N GLN A 13 -7.78 -23.92 14.63
CA GLN A 13 -6.80 -23.58 13.60
C GLN A 13 -6.36 -22.11 13.78
N GLU A 14 -5.06 -21.91 13.98
CA GLU A 14 -4.37 -20.61 14.08
C GLU A 14 -4.35 -19.86 12.73
N TYR A 15 -5.48 -19.70 12.07
CA TYR A 15 -5.55 -18.92 10.83
C TYR A 15 -5.31 -17.43 11.13
N GLY A 16 -4.43 -16.78 10.36
CA GLY A 16 -4.25 -15.33 10.39
C GLY A 16 -3.36 -14.75 11.50
N MET A 17 -2.81 -15.57 12.42
CA MET A 17 -2.01 -15.09 13.57
C MET A 17 -0.53 -14.79 13.25
N ASN A 18 -0.08 -14.97 12.01
CA ASN A 18 1.32 -14.80 11.60
C ASN A 18 1.86 -13.37 11.82
N TYR A 19 0.96 -12.40 11.88
CA TYR A 19 1.30 -10.98 11.94
C TYR A 19 0.81 -10.29 13.22
N LEU A 20 0.38 -11.05 14.24
CA LEU A 20 -0.20 -10.53 15.48
C LEU A 20 0.67 -9.47 16.17
N ASN A 21 1.99 -9.68 16.17
CA ASN A 21 2.97 -8.79 16.80
C ASN A 21 3.61 -7.78 15.83
N LYS A 22 3.12 -7.71 14.59
CA LYS A 22 3.67 -6.82 13.56
C LYS A 22 2.98 -5.46 13.63
N LYS A 23 3.77 -4.41 13.34
CA LYS A 23 3.25 -3.09 13.07
C LYS A 23 3.13 -2.94 11.57
N ILE A 24 1.89 -2.90 11.10
CA ILE A 24 1.55 -3.05 9.70
C ILE A 24 1.29 -1.68 9.08
N LEU A 25 1.98 -1.40 7.98
CA LEU A 25 1.73 -0.24 7.13
C LEU A 25 1.33 -0.71 5.73
N VAL A 26 0.13 -0.36 5.31
CA VAL A 26 -0.27 -0.42 3.91
C VAL A 26 0.10 0.90 3.27
N PHE A 27 0.68 0.88 2.07
CA PHE A 27 0.95 2.11 1.34
C PHE A 27 0.91 1.89 -0.17
N ASP A 28 0.74 2.99 -0.90
CA ASP A 28 0.71 3.07 -2.35
C ASP A 28 1.24 4.46 -2.79
N LEU A 29 1.78 4.55 -4.00
CA LEU A 29 2.39 5.76 -4.54
C LEU A 29 1.71 6.24 -5.82
N GLU A 30 1.52 7.56 -5.90
CA GLU A 30 1.14 8.22 -7.15
C GLU A 30 2.29 9.04 -7.72
N VAL A 31 2.44 8.99 -9.03
CA VAL A 31 3.55 9.62 -9.77
C VAL A 31 3.03 10.45 -10.94
N ALA A 32 3.78 11.50 -11.28
CA ALA A 32 3.50 12.32 -12.46
C ALA A 32 4.76 12.47 -13.31
N PRO A 33 4.63 12.50 -14.65
CA PRO A 33 5.78 12.71 -15.52
C PRO A 33 6.31 14.14 -15.34
N TYR A 34 7.61 14.31 -15.58
CA TYR A 34 8.12 15.65 -15.91
C TYR A 34 7.59 16.09 -17.27
N ASP A 35 7.56 17.39 -17.53
CA ASP A 35 7.15 17.90 -18.82
C ASP A 35 8.22 17.59 -19.87
N PHE A 36 7.87 16.73 -20.83
CA PHE A 36 8.83 16.23 -21.82
C PHE A 36 9.48 17.35 -22.63
N GLU A 37 8.77 18.46 -22.86
CA GLU A 37 9.27 19.55 -23.68
C GLU A 37 10.14 20.54 -22.91
N THR A 38 9.82 20.78 -21.64
CA THR A 38 10.46 21.84 -20.85
C THR A 38 11.48 21.34 -19.82
N ASP A 39 11.34 20.11 -19.33
CA ASP A 39 12.13 19.64 -18.17
C ASP A 39 13.37 18.81 -18.57
N TYR A 40 13.52 18.51 -19.86
CA TYR A 40 14.63 17.75 -20.42
C TYR A 40 15.46 18.58 -21.40
N SER A 41 16.78 18.44 -21.31
CA SER A 41 17.70 18.88 -22.36
C SER A 41 17.48 18.10 -23.66
N GLU A 42 17.95 18.64 -24.78
CA GLU A 42 17.84 17.95 -26.07
C GLU A 42 18.62 16.63 -26.09
N GLU A 43 19.75 16.55 -25.38
CA GLU A 43 20.52 15.32 -25.21
C GLU A 43 19.73 14.25 -24.43
N GLU A 44 19.02 14.64 -23.37
CA GLU A 44 18.17 13.74 -22.59
C GLU A 44 16.98 13.25 -23.41
N LYS A 45 16.30 14.15 -24.13
CA LYS A 45 15.21 13.78 -25.04
C LYS A 45 15.68 12.73 -26.04
N GLN A 46 16.82 12.96 -26.71
CA GLN A 46 17.42 12.00 -27.64
C GLN A 46 17.75 10.66 -26.97
N TYR A 47 18.30 10.68 -25.74
CA TYR A 47 18.63 9.46 -25.02
C TYR A 47 17.38 8.64 -24.65
N LEU A 48 16.35 9.30 -24.13
CA LEU A 48 15.11 8.68 -23.69
C LEU A 48 14.30 8.08 -24.84
N THR A 49 14.43 8.64 -26.05
CA THR A 49 13.66 8.22 -27.22
C THR A 49 14.49 7.53 -28.31
N LYS A 50 15.77 7.23 -28.05
CA LYS A 50 16.72 6.66 -29.03
C LYS A 50 16.28 5.37 -29.73
N PHE A 51 15.32 4.63 -29.17
CA PHE A 51 14.81 3.39 -29.73
C PHE A 51 13.51 3.56 -30.51
N ALA A 52 12.85 4.72 -30.42
CA ALA A 52 11.65 5.03 -31.16
C ALA A 52 12.00 5.35 -32.63
N LYS A 53 11.33 4.66 -33.55
CA LYS A 53 11.59 4.75 -35.00
C LYS A 53 10.50 5.45 -35.78
N ASN A 54 9.37 5.72 -35.13
CA ASN A 54 8.18 6.35 -35.71
C ASN A 54 7.42 7.12 -34.62
N ASP A 55 6.42 7.89 -35.04
CA ASP A 55 5.65 8.76 -34.15
C ASP A 55 4.87 7.99 -33.07
N GLU A 56 4.40 6.77 -33.37
CA GLU A 56 3.69 5.92 -32.40
C GLU A 56 4.64 5.42 -31.31
N GLU A 57 5.83 4.92 -31.68
CA GLU A 57 6.86 4.50 -30.75
C GLU A 57 7.40 5.68 -29.93
N MET A 58 7.51 6.87 -30.54
CA MET A 58 7.92 8.10 -29.85
C MET A 58 6.90 8.47 -28.78
N LYS A 59 5.62 8.49 -29.13
CA LYS A 59 4.52 8.76 -28.20
C LYS A 59 4.51 7.74 -27.05
N ALA A 60 4.63 6.46 -27.36
CA ALA A 60 4.67 5.40 -26.35
C ALA A 60 5.91 5.52 -25.44
N ALA A 61 7.07 5.91 -25.98
CA ALA A 61 8.27 6.14 -25.18
C ALA A 61 8.06 7.26 -24.16
N VAL A 62 7.48 8.39 -24.59
CA VAL A 62 7.17 9.53 -23.73
C VAL A 62 6.12 9.18 -22.67
N GLU A 63 5.04 8.50 -23.06
CA GLU A 63 3.98 8.06 -22.13
C GLU A 63 4.49 7.13 -21.02
N ASN A 64 5.51 6.31 -21.31
CA ASN A 64 6.08 5.39 -20.33
C ASN A 64 7.06 6.03 -19.35
N LEU A 65 7.50 7.27 -19.57
CA LEU A 65 8.45 7.96 -18.67
C LEU A 65 7.90 8.17 -17.26
N VAL A 66 6.58 8.19 -17.11
CA VAL A 66 5.92 8.30 -15.79
C VAL A 66 6.25 7.12 -14.86
N PHE A 67 6.60 5.96 -15.40
CA PHE A 67 6.85 4.75 -14.60
C PHE A 67 8.31 4.60 -14.14
N THR A 68 9.17 5.57 -14.42
CA THR A 68 10.59 5.50 -14.08
C THR A 68 11.02 6.61 -13.12
N PRO A 69 11.67 6.28 -11.98
CA PRO A 69 11.99 7.26 -10.93
C PRO A 69 12.88 8.42 -11.38
N PHE A 70 13.62 8.28 -12.47
CA PHE A 70 14.54 9.31 -12.97
C PHE A 70 13.92 10.26 -13.99
N THR A 71 12.69 9.98 -14.42
CA THR A 71 11.99 10.73 -15.47
C THR A 71 10.59 11.14 -15.03
N SER A 72 10.30 11.00 -13.75
CA SER A 72 9.05 11.39 -13.14
C SER A 72 9.26 11.73 -11.67
N GLN A 73 8.21 12.25 -11.05
CA GLN A 73 8.23 12.71 -9.67
C GLN A 73 7.12 12.06 -8.87
N LEU A 74 7.36 11.92 -7.57
CA LEU A 74 6.38 11.43 -6.62
C LEU A 74 5.39 12.56 -6.31
N VAL A 75 4.09 12.28 -6.44
CA VAL A 75 3.04 13.28 -6.22
C VAL A 75 2.12 12.99 -5.05
N ALA A 76 1.94 11.72 -4.70
CA ALA A 76 1.29 11.35 -3.44
C ALA A 76 1.84 10.05 -2.85
N ILE A 77 1.70 9.90 -1.54
CA ILE A 77 1.92 8.65 -0.81
C ILE A 77 0.72 8.43 0.09
N GLY A 78 -0.10 7.44 -0.24
CA GLY A 78 -1.17 6.97 0.63
C GLY A 78 -0.61 6.02 1.67
N MET A 79 -1.05 6.13 2.91
CA MET A 79 -0.62 5.29 4.02
C MET A 79 -1.80 4.93 4.92
N LEU A 80 -1.87 3.66 5.33
CA LEU A 80 -2.87 3.16 6.26
C LEU A 80 -2.21 2.26 7.30
N GLN A 81 -2.32 2.66 8.56
CA GLN A 81 -1.94 1.84 9.69
C GLN A 81 -2.98 0.75 9.93
N MET A 82 -2.54 -0.50 10.00
CA MET A 82 -3.39 -1.63 10.39
C MET A 82 -2.82 -2.36 11.60
N GLU A 83 -3.70 -2.84 12.47
CA GLU A 83 -3.31 -3.57 13.68
C GLU A 83 -4.29 -4.70 13.97
N PHE A 84 -3.78 -5.83 14.45
CA PHE A 84 -4.62 -6.84 15.07
C PHE A 84 -5.03 -6.38 16.46
N ARG A 85 -6.34 -6.26 16.69
CA ARG A 85 -6.90 -5.90 17.98
C ARG A 85 -7.83 -6.99 18.49
N LYS A 86 -7.89 -7.13 19.81
CA LYS A 86 -8.94 -7.93 20.43
C LYS A 86 -10.29 -7.22 20.20
N PRO A 87 -11.38 -7.97 19.95
CA PRO A 87 -12.72 -7.42 19.95
C PRO A 87 -12.97 -6.69 21.27
N GLU A 88 -13.58 -5.52 21.21
CA GLU A 88 -14.04 -4.85 22.42
C GLU A 88 -15.11 -5.71 23.08
N LYS A 89 -14.85 -6.19 24.30
CA LYS A 89 -15.85 -6.92 25.08
C LYS A 89 -16.72 -5.91 25.82
N GLU A 90 -18.00 -5.84 25.48
CA GLU A 90 -18.99 -5.31 26.42
C GLU A 90 -19.07 -6.27 27.62
N ILE A 91 -18.51 -5.85 28.76
CA ILE A 91 -18.56 -6.63 29.99
C ILE A 91 -19.96 -6.52 30.57
N SER A 92 -20.78 -7.55 30.36
CA SER A 92 -22.07 -7.74 31.02
C SER A 92 -22.04 -8.99 31.91
N ALA A 93 -21.06 -9.08 32.79
CA ALA A 93 -20.96 -10.20 33.72
C ALA A 93 -22.08 -10.12 34.78
N LYS A 94 -22.89 -11.18 34.90
CA LYS A 94 -23.93 -11.32 35.93
C LYS A 94 -23.48 -12.18 37.11
N SER A 95 -22.32 -12.82 37.00
CA SER A 95 -21.71 -13.63 38.05
C SER A 95 -20.18 -13.59 38.00
N PHE A 96 -19.54 -14.04 39.08
CA PHE A 96 -18.08 -14.13 39.17
C PHE A 96 -17.48 -15.17 38.21
N GLU A 97 -18.26 -16.20 37.88
CA GLU A 97 -17.86 -17.22 36.91
C GLU A 97 -17.99 -16.70 35.47
N ASP A 98 -19.02 -15.88 35.18
CA ASP A 98 -19.12 -15.15 33.91
C ASP A 98 -17.94 -14.19 33.74
N LEU A 99 -17.53 -13.52 34.82
CA LEU A 99 -16.37 -12.63 34.81
C LEU A 99 -15.09 -13.42 34.53
N LYS A 100 -14.86 -14.57 35.19
CA LYS A 100 -13.70 -15.43 34.92
C LYS A 100 -13.67 -15.96 33.48
N ASN A 101 -14.81 -16.42 32.95
CA ASN A 101 -14.91 -16.89 31.57
C ASN A 101 -14.74 -15.76 30.55
N GLN A 102 -15.19 -14.54 30.87
CA GLN A 102 -14.94 -13.35 30.05
C GLN A 102 -13.50 -12.82 30.18
N LEU A 103 -12.81 -13.08 31.29
CA LEU A 103 -11.39 -12.75 31.51
C LEU A 103 -10.45 -13.84 30.97
N ASP A 104 -10.96 -15.03 30.66
CA ASP A 104 -10.19 -16.06 29.97
C ASP A 104 -9.86 -15.59 28.54
N ASP A 105 -8.56 -15.41 28.30
CA ASP A 105 -7.98 -14.96 27.04
C ASP A 105 -7.61 -16.14 26.13
N SER A 106 -7.77 -17.38 26.59
CA SER A 106 -7.43 -18.56 25.80
C SER A 106 -8.38 -18.75 24.61
N GLY A 107 -7.87 -18.49 23.41
CA GLY A 107 -8.61 -18.71 22.15
C GLY A 107 -9.54 -17.57 21.72
N GLN A 108 -9.24 -16.32 22.10
CA GLN A 108 -9.88 -15.12 21.53
C GLN A 108 -9.46 -14.89 20.08
N GLU A 109 -10.43 -14.59 19.23
CA GLU A 109 -10.19 -14.19 17.84
C GLU A 109 -9.73 -12.74 17.81
N TYR A 110 -8.62 -12.45 17.13
CA TYR A 110 -8.19 -11.09 16.86
C TYR A 110 -8.76 -10.63 15.51
N GLU A 111 -9.15 -9.36 15.45
CA GLU A 111 -9.60 -8.73 14.21
C GLU A 111 -8.55 -7.74 13.72
N LEU A 112 -8.30 -7.77 12.41
CA LEU A 112 -7.45 -6.78 11.77
C LEU A 112 -8.26 -5.48 11.61
N LYS A 113 -7.80 -4.39 12.21
CA LYS A 113 -8.47 -3.09 12.18
C LYS A 113 -7.64 -2.05 11.43
N GLN A 114 -8.33 -1.19 10.69
CA GLN A 114 -7.81 0.04 10.13
C GLN A 114 -7.77 1.11 11.23
N ILE A 115 -6.61 1.72 11.48
CA ILE A 115 -6.40 2.60 12.63
C ILE A 115 -6.39 4.07 12.23
N MET A 116 -5.47 4.44 11.34
CA MET A 116 -5.24 5.82 10.94
C MET A 116 -4.75 5.86 9.49
N GLY A 117 -5.37 6.74 8.70
CA GLY A 117 -4.94 7.07 7.35
C GLY A 117 -4.08 8.34 7.31
N CYS A 118 -3.16 8.39 6.36
CA CYS A 118 -2.41 9.61 6.05
C CYS A 118 -2.11 9.62 4.54
N VAL A 119 -2.20 10.79 3.91
CA VAL A 119 -1.68 10.99 2.55
C VAL A 119 -0.70 12.15 2.57
N LEU A 120 0.51 11.89 2.10
CA LEU A 120 1.50 12.93 1.83
C LEU A 120 1.34 13.37 0.39
N ILE A 121 1.31 14.67 0.12
CA ILE A 121 0.98 15.24 -1.18
C ILE A 121 2.08 16.22 -1.59
N ASN A 122 2.67 16.01 -2.77
CA ASN A 122 3.57 16.98 -3.37
C ASN A 122 2.73 18.12 -3.95
N THR A 123 3.05 19.35 -3.62
CA THR A 123 2.40 20.55 -4.19
C THR A 123 3.42 21.49 -4.86
N GLY A 124 4.70 21.10 -4.88
CA GLY A 124 5.81 21.91 -5.38
C GLY A 124 6.25 23.04 -4.43
N GLU A 125 5.56 23.23 -3.30
CA GLU A 125 5.80 24.33 -2.37
C GLU A 125 6.15 23.78 -0.97
N ASN A 126 7.08 24.45 -0.28
CA ASN A 126 7.41 24.14 1.11
C ASN A 126 6.25 24.54 2.03
N GLU A 127 5.98 23.72 3.04
CA GLU A 127 4.84 23.79 3.97
C GLU A 127 4.30 25.21 4.19
N ASN A 128 3.27 25.58 3.43
CA ASN A 128 2.22 26.42 3.95
C ASN A 128 1.10 25.44 4.28
N GLU A 129 0.54 25.51 5.49
CA GLU A 129 -0.70 24.84 5.83
C GLU A 129 -1.76 25.27 4.80
N ASN A 130 -1.85 24.58 3.66
CA ASN A 130 -2.88 24.81 2.66
C ASN A 130 -4.16 24.24 3.25
N SER A 131 -4.79 25.08 4.09
CA SER A 131 -5.97 24.80 4.90
C SER A 131 -7.20 24.33 4.10
N GLU A 132 -7.08 24.26 2.78
CA GLU A 132 -8.13 23.90 1.82
C GLU A 132 -8.17 22.41 1.48
N ILE A 133 -7.04 21.67 1.54
CA ILE A 133 -7.03 20.24 1.19
C ILE A 133 -7.31 19.41 2.44
N LYS A 134 -8.57 19.01 2.60
CA LYS A 134 -9.03 18.21 3.75
C LYS A 134 -9.63 16.89 3.28
N PRO A 135 -9.33 15.78 3.98
CA PRO A 135 -10.01 14.53 3.74
C PRO A 135 -11.47 14.62 4.20
N GLU A 136 -12.33 13.84 3.55
CA GLU A 136 -13.74 13.69 3.97
C GLU A 136 -13.89 12.77 5.18
N ARG A 137 -12.92 11.90 5.41
CA ARG A 137 -12.91 10.91 6.50
C ARG A 137 -12.17 11.46 7.72
N GLU A 138 -12.78 11.35 8.90
CA GLU A 138 -12.25 11.91 10.16
C GLU A 138 -10.91 11.27 10.61
N ASN A 139 -10.69 10.00 10.27
CA ASN A 139 -9.51 9.23 10.68
C ASN A 139 -8.36 9.31 9.66
N VAL A 140 -8.35 10.33 8.80
CA VAL A 140 -7.37 10.53 7.74
C VAL A 140 -6.77 11.92 7.87
N LYS A 141 -5.49 12.06 7.52
CA LYS A 141 -4.82 13.37 7.45
C LYS A 141 -4.16 13.55 6.09
N TYR A 142 -4.34 14.71 5.49
CA TYR A 142 -3.59 15.13 4.30
C TYR A 142 -2.51 16.13 4.70
N ILE A 143 -1.29 15.90 4.21
CA ILE A 143 -0.11 16.71 4.51
C ILE A 143 0.53 17.10 3.19
N THR A 144 0.60 18.40 2.91
CA THR A 144 1.15 18.95 1.67
C THR A 144 2.57 19.45 1.88
N SER A 145 3.48 19.15 0.95
CA SER A 145 4.86 19.66 0.95
C SER A 145 5.44 19.65 -0.46
N ASP A 146 6.73 19.96 -0.63
CA ASP A 146 7.47 19.55 -1.82
C ASP A 146 7.83 18.06 -1.77
N GLU A 147 8.34 17.53 -2.89
CA GLU A 147 8.67 16.11 -3.03
C GLU A 147 9.73 15.63 -2.03
N LYS A 148 10.76 16.44 -1.77
CA LYS A 148 11.86 16.06 -0.89
C LYS A 148 11.34 15.92 0.54
N THR A 149 10.60 16.91 1.02
CA THR A 149 9.98 16.88 2.35
C THR A 149 8.95 15.77 2.45
N LEU A 150 8.22 15.46 1.38
CA LEU A 150 7.29 14.33 1.32
C LEU A 150 8.03 13.00 1.55
N ILE A 151 9.18 12.80 0.90
CA ILE A 151 10.02 11.60 1.07
C ILE A 151 10.59 11.54 2.50
N GLU A 152 11.07 12.65 3.05
CA GLU A 152 11.55 12.74 4.43
C GLU A 152 10.45 12.38 5.43
N ASN A 153 9.24 12.91 5.23
CA ASN A 153 8.07 12.66 6.05
C ASN A 153 7.66 11.17 6.02
N PHE A 154 7.71 10.52 4.86
CA PHE A 154 7.46 9.08 4.74
C PHE A 154 8.43 8.25 5.59
N TRP A 155 9.75 8.48 5.45
CA TRP A 155 10.75 7.73 6.21
C TRP A 155 10.70 8.02 7.71
N ASN A 156 10.41 9.27 8.08
CA ASN A 156 10.19 9.67 9.47
C ASN A 156 8.97 8.97 10.06
N TYR A 157 7.87 8.88 9.31
CA TYR A 157 6.66 8.19 9.72
C TYR A 157 6.91 6.70 9.97
N ILE A 158 7.67 6.05 9.08
CA ILE A 158 8.09 4.65 9.25
C ILE A 158 8.91 4.45 10.53
N SER A 159 9.94 5.27 10.72
CA SER A 159 10.86 5.16 11.86
C SER A 159 10.16 5.43 13.19
N LYS A 160 9.38 6.51 13.27
CA LYS A 160 8.68 6.94 14.50
C LYS A 160 7.70 5.87 14.98
N ASN A 161 6.93 5.29 14.06
CA ASN A 161 5.93 4.28 14.40
C ASN A 161 6.52 2.86 14.52
N LYS A 162 7.76 2.65 14.08
CA LYS A 162 8.47 1.36 14.09
C LYS A 162 7.75 0.29 13.24
N TYR A 163 7.23 0.68 12.08
CA TYR A 163 6.62 -0.28 11.16
C TYR A 163 7.63 -1.35 10.73
N ASN A 164 7.18 -2.60 10.68
CA ASN A 164 8.04 -3.74 10.41
C ASN A 164 7.39 -4.82 9.54
N LEU A 165 6.14 -4.60 9.10
CA LEU A 165 5.48 -5.34 8.04
C LEU A 165 4.83 -4.34 7.08
N PHE A 166 5.18 -4.42 5.81
CA PHE A 166 4.62 -3.58 4.77
C PHE A 166 3.65 -4.38 3.92
N ILE A 167 2.57 -3.74 3.47
CA ILE A 167 1.59 -4.34 2.57
C ILE A 167 1.42 -3.41 1.39
N THR A 168 1.53 -3.94 0.18
CA THR A 168 1.32 -3.17 -1.06
C THR A 168 0.62 -4.05 -2.09
N PHE A 169 0.14 -3.43 -3.17
CA PHE A 169 -0.30 -4.14 -4.36
C PHE A 169 0.69 -3.88 -5.50
N ASN A 170 1.50 -4.88 -5.86
CA ASN A 170 2.59 -4.75 -6.86
C ASN A 170 3.75 -3.82 -6.45
N GLY A 171 3.79 -3.38 -5.18
CA GLY A 171 4.78 -2.39 -4.77
C GLY A 171 6.23 -2.85 -4.77
N ARG A 172 6.54 -4.14 -4.79
CA ARG A 172 7.95 -4.55 -5.00
C ARG A 172 8.43 -4.38 -6.42
N GLU A 173 7.52 -4.43 -7.39
CA GLU A 173 7.85 -4.19 -8.80
C GLU A 173 7.88 -2.69 -9.11
N PHE A 174 7.23 -1.86 -8.29
CA PHE A 174 7.10 -0.42 -8.54
C PHE A 174 7.38 0.45 -7.31
N ASP A 175 6.46 0.54 -6.36
CA ASP A 175 6.47 1.52 -5.26
C ASP A 175 7.76 1.56 -4.44
N CYS A 176 8.18 0.40 -3.94
CA CYS A 176 9.35 0.24 -3.09
C CYS A 176 10.65 0.65 -3.78
N PRO A 177 11.03 0.12 -4.96
CA PRO A 177 12.22 0.60 -5.65
C PRO A 177 12.07 2.06 -6.07
N TYR A 178 10.85 2.52 -6.41
CA TYR A 178 10.61 3.89 -6.83
C TYR A 178 10.97 4.88 -5.72
N ILE A 179 10.36 4.77 -4.54
CA ILE A 179 10.65 5.71 -3.43
C ILE A 179 12.09 5.58 -2.91
N MET A 180 12.69 4.38 -2.93
CA MET A 180 14.09 4.22 -2.55
C MET A 180 15.04 4.92 -3.53
N LEU A 181 14.76 4.90 -4.84
CA LEU A 181 15.53 5.62 -5.85
C LEU A 181 15.27 7.13 -5.82
N ARG A 182 14.02 7.56 -5.61
CA ARG A 182 13.72 9.00 -5.38
C ARG A 182 14.42 9.54 -4.14
N SER A 183 14.55 8.72 -3.10
CA SER A 183 15.34 9.07 -1.90
C SER A 183 16.81 9.31 -2.25
N MET A 184 17.39 8.50 -3.14
CA MET A 184 18.75 8.71 -3.64
C MET A 184 18.86 10.02 -4.43
N ILE A 185 17.92 10.30 -5.34
CA ILE A 185 17.89 11.55 -6.14
C ILE A 185 17.84 12.79 -5.22
N HIS A 186 17.06 12.72 -4.14
CA HIS A 186 16.85 13.83 -3.20
C HIS A 186 17.85 13.86 -2.02
N ASN A 187 18.83 12.95 -1.99
CA ASN A 187 19.78 12.79 -0.88
C ASN A 187 19.11 12.56 0.49
N VAL A 188 17.96 11.90 0.50
CA VAL A 188 17.24 11.50 1.72
C VAL A 188 17.61 10.06 2.06
N LYS A 189 18.01 9.80 3.31
CA LYS A 189 18.38 8.45 3.75
C LYS A 189 17.13 7.63 4.12
N PRO A 190 16.86 6.49 3.47
CA PRO A 190 15.78 5.60 3.89
C PRO A 190 15.94 5.12 5.33
N SER A 191 14.87 5.16 6.12
CA SER A 191 14.86 4.63 7.49
C SER A 191 14.65 3.11 7.54
N TYR A 192 14.19 2.52 6.45
CA TYR A 192 13.94 1.08 6.30
C TYR A 192 14.29 0.62 4.88
N ASN A 193 14.82 -0.59 4.75
CA ASN A 193 15.00 -1.21 3.42
C ASN A 193 13.70 -1.90 3.01
N LEU A 194 12.88 -1.24 2.18
CA LEU A 194 11.62 -1.80 1.68
C LEU A 194 11.83 -3.02 0.77
N MET A 195 13.01 -3.16 0.16
CA MET A 195 13.41 -4.33 -0.63
C MET A 195 14.04 -5.44 0.21
N ARG A 196 13.87 -5.40 1.54
CA ARG A 196 14.41 -6.41 2.44
C ARG A 196 13.72 -7.77 2.24
N GLY A 197 14.55 -8.81 2.27
CA GLY A 197 14.11 -10.20 2.15
C GLY A 197 14.28 -10.75 0.75
N ASN A 198 14.19 -12.07 0.64
CA ASN A 198 14.18 -12.81 -0.62
C ASN A 198 12.84 -13.55 -0.77
N ASP A 199 12.66 -14.30 -1.84
CA ASP A 199 11.37 -14.97 -2.10
C ASP A 199 10.95 -15.99 -1.03
N PHE A 200 11.85 -16.42 -0.13
CA PHE A 200 11.53 -17.37 0.95
C PHE A 200 11.12 -16.70 2.25
N ASN A 201 11.73 -15.56 2.60
CA ASN A 201 11.49 -14.88 3.88
C ASN A 201 10.83 -13.52 3.75
N ILE A 202 10.46 -13.10 2.53
CA ILE A 202 9.94 -11.75 2.39
C ILE A 202 8.68 -11.51 3.22
N LYS A 203 7.82 -12.52 3.38
CA LYS A 203 6.58 -12.39 4.15
C LYS A 203 6.82 -12.01 5.63
N ASP A 204 8.05 -12.08 6.13
CA ASP A 204 8.43 -11.55 7.45
C ASP A 204 8.52 -10.02 7.49
N TYR A 205 8.65 -9.37 6.33
CA TYR A 205 8.91 -7.94 6.15
C TYR A 205 7.88 -7.25 5.26
N HIS A 206 7.38 -7.94 4.23
CA HIS A 206 6.49 -7.37 3.22
C HIS A 206 5.57 -8.44 2.62
N VAL A 207 4.27 -8.16 2.55
CA VAL A 207 3.30 -8.89 1.74
C VAL A 207 2.93 -8.05 0.52
N ASP A 208 3.43 -8.44 -0.65
CA ASP A 208 3.00 -7.86 -1.92
C ASP A 208 1.84 -8.70 -2.46
N LEU A 209 0.63 -8.13 -2.45
CA LEU A 209 -0.58 -8.85 -2.82
C LEU A 209 -0.59 -9.29 -4.28
N MET A 210 0.08 -8.57 -5.20
CA MET A 210 0.19 -9.05 -6.59
C MET A 210 0.99 -10.35 -6.65
N LYS A 211 2.07 -10.45 -5.87
CA LYS A 211 2.85 -11.69 -5.77
C LYS A 211 2.05 -12.80 -5.10
N GLU A 212 1.34 -12.51 -4.01
CA GLU A 212 0.56 -13.53 -3.32
C GLU A 212 -0.61 -14.05 -4.17
N MET A 213 -1.33 -13.17 -4.86
CA MET A 213 -2.44 -13.54 -5.75
C MET A 213 -1.97 -14.32 -6.99
N THR A 214 -0.68 -14.22 -7.35
CA THR A 214 -0.08 -14.98 -8.46
C THR A 214 0.85 -16.10 -8.00
N PHE A 215 0.89 -16.43 -6.71
CA PHE A 215 1.79 -17.46 -6.17
C PHE A 215 3.27 -17.24 -6.57
N ASN A 216 3.73 -15.99 -6.45
CA ASN A 216 5.07 -15.49 -6.78
C ASN A 216 5.50 -15.63 -8.25
N LYS A 217 4.65 -16.13 -9.15
CA LYS A 217 4.96 -16.33 -10.56
C LYS A 217 3.74 -16.04 -11.42
N HIS A 218 3.88 -15.14 -12.38
CA HIS A 218 2.76 -14.80 -13.25
C HIS A 218 2.85 -15.46 -14.63
N SER A 219 1.71 -15.55 -15.30
CA SER A 219 1.59 -15.97 -16.70
C SER A 219 0.54 -15.10 -17.41
N PRO A 220 0.64 -14.87 -18.73
CA PRO A 220 -0.41 -14.15 -19.46
C PRO A 220 -1.80 -14.82 -19.39
N THR A 221 -1.83 -16.13 -19.14
CA THR A 221 -3.06 -16.94 -19.08
C THR A 221 -3.04 -17.93 -17.91
N GLY A 222 -4.20 -18.54 -17.63
CA GLY A 222 -4.34 -19.55 -16.56
C GLY A 222 -4.47 -18.97 -15.15
N ALA A 223 -4.34 -19.84 -14.15
CA ALA A 223 -4.66 -19.53 -12.75
C ALA A 223 -3.76 -18.47 -12.09
N ARG A 224 -2.58 -18.19 -12.65
CA ARG A 224 -1.62 -17.19 -12.12
C ARG A 224 -1.56 -15.92 -12.95
N ARG A 225 -2.63 -15.61 -13.69
CA ARG A 225 -2.72 -14.37 -14.46
C ARG A 225 -2.76 -13.17 -13.51
N LYS A 226 -1.96 -12.14 -13.82
CA LYS A 226 -2.03 -10.84 -13.14
C LYS A 226 -3.33 -10.12 -13.53
N PHE A 227 -3.98 -9.53 -12.53
CA PHE A 227 -5.13 -8.65 -12.69
C PHE A 227 -4.89 -7.38 -11.88
N SER A 228 -5.58 -6.29 -12.22
CA SER A 228 -5.51 -5.04 -11.46
C SER A 228 -6.13 -5.19 -10.06
N LEU A 229 -5.80 -4.28 -9.15
CA LEU A 229 -6.43 -4.19 -7.83
C LEU A 229 -7.96 -4.09 -7.95
N ASP A 230 -8.44 -3.17 -8.80
CA ASP A 230 -9.86 -3.00 -9.12
C ASP A 230 -10.55 -4.32 -9.52
N TRP A 231 -9.91 -5.10 -10.38
CA TRP A 231 -10.46 -6.37 -10.83
C TRP A 231 -10.60 -7.37 -9.67
N TYR A 232 -9.56 -7.51 -8.84
CA TYR A 232 -9.62 -8.38 -7.68
C TYR A 232 -10.69 -7.92 -6.69
N CYS A 233 -10.77 -6.62 -6.38
CA CYS A 233 -11.76 -6.08 -5.48
C CYS A 233 -13.19 -6.39 -5.94
N LYS A 234 -13.52 -6.07 -7.21
CA LYS A 234 -14.83 -6.36 -7.81
C LYS A 234 -15.19 -7.85 -7.74
N LYS A 235 -14.25 -8.75 -8.03
CA LYS A 235 -14.52 -10.20 -8.01
C LYS A 235 -14.65 -10.78 -6.60
N LEU A 236 -14.04 -10.15 -5.61
CA LEU A 236 -14.05 -10.60 -4.23
C LEU A 236 -15.12 -9.90 -3.37
N GLY A 237 -15.93 -9.02 -3.96
CA GLY A 237 -16.94 -8.25 -3.25
C GLY A 237 -16.34 -7.23 -2.28
N ILE A 238 -15.16 -6.71 -2.59
CA ILE A 238 -14.50 -5.62 -1.86
C ILE A 238 -14.84 -4.33 -2.61
N GLU A 239 -15.12 -3.26 -1.88
CA GLU A 239 -15.33 -1.93 -2.46
C GLU A 239 -14.12 -1.54 -3.31
N SER A 240 -14.39 -1.14 -4.56
CA SER A 240 -13.35 -0.80 -5.52
C SER A 240 -12.98 0.68 -5.40
N PRO A 241 -11.70 1.03 -5.54
CA PRO A 241 -11.22 2.42 -5.58
C PRO A 241 -11.64 3.18 -6.85
N LYS A 242 -12.15 2.48 -7.87
CA LYS A 242 -12.58 3.10 -9.14
C LYS A 242 -14.05 3.49 -9.19
N SER A 243 -14.76 3.51 -8.07
CA SER A 243 -16.14 4.00 -8.01
C SER A 243 -16.25 5.50 -8.34
N HIS A 244 -15.16 6.26 -8.23
CA HIS A 244 -15.11 7.71 -8.42
C HIS A 244 -14.51 8.18 -9.77
N GLY A 245 -14.14 7.25 -10.67
CA GLY A 245 -13.80 7.58 -12.07
C GLY A 245 -12.38 8.09 -12.33
N VAL A 246 -11.51 8.19 -11.33
CA VAL A 246 -10.08 8.52 -11.48
C VAL A 246 -9.29 7.25 -11.79
N THR A 247 -8.31 7.35 -12.70
CA THR A 247 -7.38 6.27 -13.06
C THR A 247 -5.94 6.79 -13.05
N GLY A 248 -4.95 5.92 -12.81
CA GLY A 248 -3.54 6.30 -12.70
C GLY A 248 -2.96 7.07 -13.90
N ASP A 249 -3.48 6.86 -15.11
CA ASP A 249 -3.09 7.63 -16.30
C ASP A 249 -3.56 9.09 -16.26
N MET A 250 -4.56 9.43 -15.45
CA MET A 250 -5.06 10.79 -15.26
C MET A 250 -4.23 11.60 -14.25
N VAL A 251 -3.43 10.94 -13.41
CA VAL A 251 -2.71 11.57 -12.28
C VAL A 251 -1.78 12.66 -12.76
N GLY A 252 -1.05 12.44 -13.87
CA GLY A 252 -0.16 13.45 -14.45
C GLY A 252 -0.90 14.73 -14.84
N GLU A 253 -2.05 14.61 -15.50
CA GLU A 253 -2.87 15.76 -15.91
C GLU A 253 -3.52 16.44 -14.71
N MET A 254 -4.03 15.66 -13.74
CA MET A 254 -4.58 16.19 -12.50
C MET A 254 -3.53 16.98 -11.72
N PHE A 255 -2.28 16.51 -11.69
CA PHE A 255 -1.19 17.18 -11.02
C PHE A 255 -0.86 18.52 -11.69
N LYS A 256 -0.80 18.56 -13.03
CA LYS A 256 -0.66 19.81 -13.80
C LYS A 256 -1.80 20.80 -13.52
N GLN A 257 -3.02 20.29 -13.35
CA GLN A 257 -4.20 21.08 -13.00
C GLN A 257 -4.32 21.42 -11.50
N LYS A 258 -3.32 21.06 -10.67
CA LYS A 258 -3.32 21.24 -9.20
C LYS A 258 -4.53 20.60 -8.49
N LYS A 259 -5.07 19.53 -9.05
CA LYS A 259 -6.16 18.70 -8.49
C LYS A 259 -5.65 17.76 -7.39
N TYR A 260 -5.02 18.35 -6.39
CA TYR A 260 -4.29 17.64 -5.35
C TYR A 260 -5.20 16.83 -4.43
N LYS A 261 -6.40 17.36 -4.12
CA LYS A 261 -7.37 16.64 -3.29
C LYS A 261 -7.82 15.37 -3.98
N GLU A 262 -8.16 15.44 -5.27
CA GLU A 262 -8.64 14.27 -6.01
C GLU A 262 -7.56 13.20 -6.16
N ILE A 263 -6.28 13.59 -6.33
CA ILE A 263 -5.15 12.65 -6.30
C ILE A 263 -5.04 11.98 -4.92
N ALA A 264 -5.16 12.77 -3.85
CA ALA A 264 -5.04 12.27 -2.48
C ALA A 264 -6.19 11.32 -2.10
N ASP A 265 -7.41 11.65 -2.51
CA ASP A 265 -8.59 10.80 -2.33
C ASP A 265 -8.37 9.48 -3.07
N TYR A 266 -8.02 9.52 -4.36
CA TYR A 266 -7.76 8.34 -5.19
C TYR A 266 -6.68 7.43 -4.59
N CYS A 267 -5.52 7.99 -4.23
CA CYS A 267 -4.42 7.25 -3.64
C CYS A 267 -4.84 6.59 -2.30
N TYR A 268 -5.62 7.29 -1.49
CA TYR A 268 -6.11 6.73 -0.23
C TYR A 268 -7.14 5.60 -0.43
N GLU A 269 -8.00 5.71 -1.45
CA GLU A 269 -8.93 4.64 -1.82
C GLU A 269 -8.19 3.36 -2.25
N ASP A 270 -7.12 3.48 -3.04
CA ASP A 270 -6.26 2.35 -3.43
C ASP A 270 -5.60 1.68 -2.21
N VAL A 271 -5.18 2.47 -1.22
CA VAL A 271 -4.62 1.95 0.04
C VAL A 271 -5.68 1.22 0.89
N ILE A 272 -6.91 1.74 0.98
CA ILE A 272 -8.01 1.06 1.67
C ILE A 272 -8.34 -0.26 0.98
N ALA A 273 -8.46 -0.25 -0.35
CA ALA A 273 -8.74 -1.43 -1.15
C ALA A 273 -7.64 -2.49 -0.96
N THR A 274 -6.38 -2.08 -0.94
CA THR A 274 -5.22 -2.94 -0.65
C THR A 274 -5.30 -3.53 0.75
N GLY A 275 -5.62 -2.74 1.77
CA GLY A 275 -5.80 -3.21 3.15
C GLY A 275 -6.94 -4.24 3.29
N ASN A 276 -8.08 -3.99 2.65
CA ASN A 276 -9.23 -4.91 2.63
C ASN A 276 -8.91 -6.21 1.89
N LEU A 277 -8.18 -6.13 0.78
CA LEU A 277 -7.72 -7.31 0.04
C LEU A 277 -6.74 -8.13 0.90
N PHE A 278 -5.82 -7.46 1.60
CA PHE A 278 -4.91 -8.10 2.54
C PHE A 278 -5.65 -8.81 3.67
N GLU A 279 -6.65 -8.19 4.28
CA GLU A 279 -7.46 -8.82 5.32
C GLU A 279 -8.09 -10.13 4.81
N LYS A 280 -8.73 -10.07 3.64
CA LYS A 280 -9.37 -11.24 3.03
C LYS A 280 -8.37 -12.34 2.68
N TRP A 281 -7.25 -11.97 2.07
CA TRP A 281 -6.17 -12.90 1.73
C TRP A 281 -5.58 -13.53 3.01
N ASN A 282 -5.29 -12.73 4.03
CA ASN A 282 -4.70 -13.19 5.28
C ASN A 282 -5.62 -14.17 6.02
N LYS A 283 -6.93 -13.91 6.00
CA LYS A 283 -7.93 -14.77 6.62
C LYS A 283 -8.08 -16.13 5.94
N ILE A 284 -7.97 -16.18 4.61
CA ILE A 284 -8.34 -17.37 3.81
C ILE A 284 -7.11 -18.13 3.30
N LEU A 285 -6.09 -17.43 2.81
CA LEU A 285 -4.99 -18.00 2.03
C LEU A 285 -3.63 -17.95 2.74
N ASN A 286 -3.48 -17.17 3.81
CA ASN A 286 -2.24 -17.15 4.59
C ASN A 286 -2.16 -18.36 5.55
N ILE A 287 -1.94 -19.53 4.97
CA ILE A 287 -1.82 -20.81 5.66
C ILE A 287 -0.35 -21.07 5.99
N LYS A 288 -0.08 -21.61 7.19
CA LYS A 288 1.23 -22.12 7.59
C LYS A 288 1.43 -23.57 7.15
#